data_AF-A0A931HI11-F1
#
_entry.id   AF-A0A931HI11-F1
#
_cell.length_a   1.000
_cell.length_b   1.000
_cell.length_c   1.000
_cell.angle_alpha   90.00
_cell.angle_beta   90.00
_cell.angle_gamma   90.00
#
_symmetry.space_group_name_H-M   'P 1'
#
loop_
_entity.id
_entity.type
_entity.pdbx_description
1 polymer ?
#
loop_
_entity_poly.entity_id
_entity_poly.type
_entity_poly.pdbx_seq_one_letter_code
_entity_poly.pdbx_strand_id
1 'polypeptide(L)' 'MSPLFDVWVRGESDEARSARLTRARTLCCRCPVAAACRAAAGEHDASGIWGGELYGDAGRPKWEVA' A
#
# COMPACT_ATOMS: atom_id res chain seq x y z
N MET A 1 5.75 2.58 10.72
CA MET A 1 5.82 1.95 9.38
C MET A 1 5.46 0.49 9.53
N SER A 2 4.58 -0.01 8.67
CA SER A 2 4.20 -1.42 8.64
C SER A 2 4.56 -1.94 7.24
N PRO A 3 5.77 -2.49 7.05
CA PRO A 3 6.33 -2.80 5.73
C PRO A 3 5.41 -3.62 4.84
N LEU A 4 4.55 -4.45 5.44
CA LEU A 4 3.55 -5.24 4.72
C LEU A 4 2.61 -4.39 3.86
N PHE A 5 2.18 -3.22 4.33
CA PHE A 5 1.19 -2.38 3.64
C PHE A 5 1.83 -1.23 2.87
N ASP A 6 3.11 -0.92 3.10
CA ASP A 6 3.76 0.25 2.50
C ASP A 6 3.87 0.12 0.96
N VAL A 7 3.70 1.22 0.23
CA VAL A 7 3.79 1.22 -1.24
C VAL A 7 5.18 0.79 -1.74
N TRP A 8 6.24 1.16 -1.00
CA TRP A 8 7.63 0.92 -1.36
C TRP A 8 8.47 0.55 -0.13
N VAL A 9 9.41 -0.39 -0.32
CA VAL A 9 10.40 -0.81 0.67
C VAL A 9 11.78 -0.79 0.03
N ARG A 10 12.78 -0.25 0.73
CA ARG A 10 14.14 -0.10 0.19
C ARG A 10 14.80 -1.44 -0.08
N GLY A 11 15.36 -1.59 -1.28
CA GLY A 11 16.05 -2.80 -1.70
C GLY A 11 15.12 -3.98 -2.00
N GLU A 12 13.81 -3.75 -2.02
CA GLU A 12 12.83 -4.76 -2.42
C GLU A 12 12.83 -4.89 -3.96
N SER A 13 12.86 -6.13 -4.46
CA SER A 13 12.68 -6.39 -5.90
C SER A 13 11.22 -6.24 -6.31
N ASP A 14 10.97 -6.09 -7.61
CA ASP A 14 9.59 -5.97 -8.12
C ASP A 14 8.77 -7.24 -7.85
N GLU A 15 9.36 -8.44 -7.93
CA GLU A 15 8.69 -9.70 -7.57
C GLU A 15 8.34 -9.75 -6.08
N ALA A 16 9.29 -9.37 -5.21
CA ALA A 16 9.06 -9.33 -3.78
C ALA A 16 7.96 -8.32 -3.41
N ARG A 17 7.98 -7.14 -4.05
CA ARG A 17 6.95 -6.10 -3.91
C ARG A 17 5.59 -6.62 -4.36
N SER A 18 5.51 -7.25 -5.53
CA SER A 18 4.27 -7.82 -6.06
C SER A 18 3.69 -8.89 -5.12
N ALA A 19 4.53 -9.80 -4.62
CA ALA A 19 4.13 -10.83 -3.66
C ALA A 19 3.64 -10.24 -2.34
N ARG A 20 4.37 -9.25 -1.80
CA ARG A 20 4.02 -8.56 -0.56
C ARG A 20 2.70 -7.80 -0.69
N LEU A 21 2.53 -7.01 -1.74
CA LEU A 21 1.29 -6.27 -1.99
C LEU A 21 0.11 -7.21 -2.24
N THR A 22 0.32 -8.35 -2.88
CA THR A 22 -0.72 -9.39 -3.04
C THR A 22 -1.15 -9.97 -1.69
N ARG A 23 -0.19 -10.28 -0.81
CA ARG A 23 -0.46 -10.73 0.55
C ARG A 23 -1.22 -9.68 1.36
N ALA A 24 -0.79 -8.42 1.29
CA ALA A 24 -1.42 -7.30 1.97
C ALA A 24 -2.87 -7.09 1.50
N ARG A 25 -3.11 -7.09 0.17
CA ARG A 25 -4.46 -7.02 -0.41
C ARG A 25 -5.35 -8.13 0.13
N THR A 26 -4.87 -9.37 0.13
CA THR A 26 -5.63 -10.55 0.61
C THR A 26 -6.06 -10.40 2.07
N LEU A 27 -5.19 -9.87 2.92
CA LEU A 27 -5.50 -9.60 4.33
C LEU A 27 -6.53 -8.47 4.47
N CYS A 28 -6.30 -7.34 3.78
CA CYS A 28 -7.17 -6.19 3.88
C CYS A 28 -8.58 -6.43 3.32
N CYS A 29 -8.73 -7.23 2.26
CA CYS A 29 -10.04 -7.59 1.71
C CYS A 29 -10.91 -8.42 2.67
N ARG A 30 -10.32 -9.06 3.69
CA ARG A 30 -11.03 -9.82 4.73
C ARG A 30 -11.34 -8.97 5.97
N CYS A 31 -10.87 -7.73 6.02
CA CYS A 31 -11.06 -6.85 7.16
C CYS A 31 -12.52 -6.33 7.19
N PRO A 32 -13.23 -6.44 8.33
CA PRO A 32 -14.63 -5.99 8.42
C PRO A 32 -14.81 -4.48 8.21
N VAL A 33 -13.74 -3.70 8.35
CA VAL A 33 -13.75 -2.25 8.16
C VAL A 33 -13.13 -1.81 6.83
N ALA A 34 -12.99 -2.72 5.85
CA ALA A 34 -12.35 -2.42 4.57
C ALA A 34 -12.96 -1.21 3.85
N ALA A 35 -14.30 -1.06 3.88
CA ALA A 35 -14.99 0.07 3.28
C ALA A 35 -14.61 1.41 3.94
N ALA A 36 -14.67 1.49 5.28
CA ALA A 36 -14.26 2.69 6.03
C ALA A 36 -12.76 3.00 5.84
N CYS A 37 -11.93 1.96 5.72
CA CYS A 37 -10.50 2.11 5.48
C CYS A 37 -10.21 2.75 4.10
N ARG A 38 -10.97 2.41 3.04
CA ARG A 38 -10.84 3.07 1.73
C ARG A 38 -11.29 4.54 1.76
N ALA A 39 -12.38 4.82 2.48
CA ALA A 39 -12.85 6.20 2.64
C ALA A 39 -11.77 7.07 3.32
N ALA A 40 -11.22 6.57 4.43
CA ALA A 40 -10.12 7.24 5.13
C ALA A 40 -8.87 7.42 4.25
N ALA A 41 -8.55 6.44 3.39
CA ALA A 41 -7.42 6.55 2.48
C ALA A 41 -7.58 7.72 1.48
N GLY A 42 -8.79 7.93 0.97
CA GLY A 42 -9.12 9.05 0.10
C GLY A 42 -9.08 10.41 0.82
N GLU A 43 -9.52 10.46 2.08
CA GLU A 43 -9.53 11.68 2.90
C GLU A 43 -8.13 12.14 3.32
N HIS A 44 -7.18 11.20 3.45
CA HIS A 44 -5.85 11.47 4.01
C HIS A 44 -4.68 11.37 3.02
N ASP A 45 -4.95 11.34 1.71
CA ASP A 45 -3.94 11.15 0.65
C ASP A 45 -2.97 9.99 0.99
N ALA A 46 -3.55 8.87 1.42
CA ALA A 46 -2.78 7.78 1.96
C ALA A 46 -1.96 7.06 0.87
N SER A 47 -0.89 6.37 1.28
CA SER A 47 -0.08 5.53 0.39
C SER A 47 -0.01 4.09 0.90
N GLY A 48 0.18 3.15 -0.02
CA GLY A 48 0.23 1.73 0.28
C GLY A 48 -1.12 1.03 0.18
N ILE A 49 -1.28 -0.11 0.84
CA ILE A 49 -2.50 -0.91 0.82
C ILE A 49 -3.49 -0.42 1.88
N TRP A 50 -4.65 0.03 1.43
CA TRP A 50 -5.77 0.46 2.27
C TRP A 50 -7.05 -0.22 1.80
N GLY A 51 -7.74 -0.91 2.72
CA GLY A 51 -9.00 -1.61 2.41
C GLY A 51 -8.94 -2.60 1.24
N GLY A 52 -7.75 -3.08 0.87
CA GLY A 52 -7.53 -4.01 -0.26
C GLY A 52 -7.10 -3.34 -1.56
N GLU A 53 -6.95 -2.03 -1.59
CA GLU A 53 -6.57 -1.25 -2.77
C GLU A 53 -5.21 -0.60 -2.56
N LEU A 54 -4.46 -0.40 -3.66
CA LEU A 54 -3.14 0.25 -3.62
C LEU A 54 -3.29 1.73 -3.95
N TYR A 55 -2.90 2.58 -3.02
CA TYR A 55 -2.90 4.03 -3.15
C TYR A 55 -1.47 4.57 -3.31
N GLY A 56 -1.34 5.66 -4.07
CA GLY A 56 -0.07 6.39 -4.23
C GLY A 56 0.98 5.70 -5.12
N ASP A 57 0.59 4.76 -6.01
CA ASP A 57 1.52 4.04 -6.90
C ASP A 57 1.96 4.84 -8.15
N ALA A 58 2.09 6.17 -8.02
CA ALA A 58 2.60 7.01 -9.09
C ALA A 58 4.13 6.87 -9.17
N GLY A 59 4.62 5.73 -9.66
CA GLY A 59 5.98 5.49 -10.15
C GLY A 59 7.11 6.27 -9.45
N ARG A 60 7.80 5.58 -8.53
CA ARG A 60 8.97 6.01 -7.72
C ARG A 60 8.68 6.96 -6.55
N PRO A 61 9.35 6.76 -5.41
CA PRO A 61 9.15 7.59 -4.24
C PRO A 61 9.81 8.98 -4.36
N LYS A 62 9.14 10.02 -3.84
CA LYS A 62 9.58 11.44 -3.87
C LYS A 62 10.89 11.74 -3.12
N TRP A 63 11.54 10.79 -2.46
CA TRP A 63 12.85 11.02 -1.80
C TRP A 63 14.06 10.83 -2.74
N GLU A 64 13.84 10.43 -4.01
CA GLU A 64 14.85 10.42 -5.09
C GLU A 64 15.00 11.78 -5.82
N VAL A 65 14.30 12.82 -5.39
CA VAL A 65 14.54 14.21 -5.83
C VAL A 65 15.15 15.03 -4.69
N ALA A 66 16.45 14.84 -4.47
CA ALA A 66 17.31 15.74 -3.71
C ALA A 66 18.69 15.78 -4.39
#